data_AF-A0A8T3YST8-F1
#
_entry.id   AF-A0A8T3YST8-F1
#
_cell.length_a   1.000
_cell.length_b   1.000
_cell.length_c   1.000
_cell.angle_alpha   90.00
_cell.angle_beta   90.00
_cell.angle_gamma   90.00
#
_symmetry.space_group_name_H-M   'P 1'
#
loop_
_entity.id
_entity.type
_entity.pdbx_description
1 polymer ?
#
loop_
_entity_poly.entity_id
_entity_poly.type
_entity_poly.pdbx_seq_one_letter_code
_entity_poly.pdbx_strand_id
1 'polypeptide(L)'
;MTDIEERKRIIFEQVGGQGLNILGEMGIDIDSAVDRILRKQANQQEILKAQAKSGAINNIMTSELVYRSCLPEDVYGQEFTRRLRGIGLTDEQASSLYQIEQLILSVDGKLSEDRTQPWVRRYFITPLSSPETLPEKELLTLSELILITDDANSAFWRDHHALPEKAWAALCIAACCAQYTEAQYAIAFNERTEKCGWSKAQSGAYTKNECLLTERLKWGHHEEPAWTRKTCDLKQYQR
;
A
#
# COMPACT_ATOMS: atom_id res chain seq x y z
N MET A 1 2.78 -17.72 31.45
CA MET A 1 3.78 -16.69 31.10
C MET A 1 3.22 -15.94 29.91
N THR A 2 3.07 -14.62 30.03
CA THR A 2 2.53 -13.75 28.99
C THR A 2 3.47 -13.71 27.78
N ASP A 3 2.92 -13.71 26.57
CA ASP A 3 3.64 -13.64 25.27
C ASP A 3 4.77 -12.59 25.24
N ILE A 4 4.58 -11.49 25.97
CA ILE A 4 5.57 -10.41 26.12
C ILE A 4 6.85 -10.86 26.84
N GLU A 5 6.75 -11.65 27.92
CA GLU A 5 7.91 -12.10 28.70
C GLU A 5 8.79 -13.06 27.90
N GLU A 6 8.14 -13.92 27.09
CA GLU A 6 8.83 -14.84 26.19
C GLU A 6 9.56 -14.08 25.07
N ARG A 7 8.90 -13.10 24.45
CA ARG A 7 9.52 -12.25 23.41
C ARG A 7 10.65 -11.39 23.96
N LYS A 8 10.49 -10.87 25.18
CA LYS A 8 11.51 -10.11 25.90
C LYS A 8 12.73 -10.97 26.19
N ARG A 9 12.54 -12.22 26.63
CA ARG A 9 13.62 -13.20 26.82
C ARG A 9 14.39 -13.44 25.51
N ILE A 10 13.69 -13.68 24.40
CA ILE A 10 14.32 -13.92 23.09
C ILE A 10 15.18 -12.72 22.66
N ILE A 11 14.68 -11.49 22.82
CA ILE A 11 15.43 -10.27 22.49
C ILE A 11 16.70 -10.18 23.35
N PHE A 12 16.61 -10.43 24.66
CA PHE A 12 17.76 -10.39 25.54
C PHE A 12 18.79 -11.49 25.27
N GLU A 13 18.34 -12.69 24.91
CA GLU A 13 19.21 -13.79 24.49
C GLU A 13 19.95 -13.46 23.17
N GLN A 14 19.29 -12.77 22.23
CA GLN A 14 19.90 -12.35 20.96
C GLN A 14 20.91 -11.21 21.12
N VAL A 15 20.65 -10.24 21.99
CA VAL A 15 21.57 -9.11 22.25
C VAL A 15 22.79 -9.57 23.07
N GLY A 16 22.60 -10.55 23.95
CA GLY A 16 23.64 -11.11 24.80
C GLY A 16 24.05 -10.21 25.97
N GLY A 17 24.60 -10.80 27.04
CA GLY A 17 24.88 -10.10 28.29
C GLY A 17 25.90 -8.95 28.18
N GLN A 18 26.87 -9.04 27.27
CA GLN A 18 27.85 -7.97 27.05
C GLN A 18 27.23 -6.73 26.39
N GLY A 19 26.31 -6.91 25.43
CA GLY A 19 25.62 -5.79 24.78
C GLY A 19 24.70 -5.04 25.73
N LEU A 20 24.02 -5.78 26.63
CA LEU A 20 23.12 -5.21 27.64
C LEU A 20 23.88 -4.40 28.70
N ASN A 21 25.05 -4.88 29.13
CA ASN A 21 25.87 -4.15 30.08
C ASN A 21 26.38 -2.81 29.52
N ILE A 22 26.87 -2.78 28.28
CA ILE A 22 27.34 -1.53 27.63
C ILE A 22 26.21 -0.49 27.56
N LEU A 23 25.02 -0.93 27.16
CA LEU A 23 23.85 -0.04 27.05
C LEU A 23 23.37 0.44 28.43
N GLY A 24 23.45 -0.42 29.46
CA GLY A 24 23.18 -0.04 30.84
C GLY A 24 24.17 0.98 31.40
N GLU A 25 25.47 0.85 31.08
CA GLU A 25 26.51 1.82 31.44
C GLU A 25 26.31 3.19 30.77
N MET A 26 25.65 3.23 29.61
CA MET A 26 25.23 4.47 28.94
C MET A 26 23.96 5.09 29.55
N GLY A 27 23.42 4.52 30.63
CA GLY A 27 22.21 5.02 31.31
C GLY A 27 20.91 4.74 30.56
N ILE A 28 20.93 3.83 29.58
CA ILE A 28 19.75 3.45 28.81
C ILE A 28 19.03 2.33 29.56
N ASP A 29 17.83 2.60 30.06
CA ASP A 29 16.94 1.57 30.60
C ASP A 29 16.31 0.77 29.45
N ILE A 30 17.07 -0.22 28.99
CA ILE A 30 16.68 -1.14 27.92
C ILE A 30 15.45 -1.94 28.33
N ASP A 31 15.35 -2.33 29.59
CA ASP A 31 14.27 -3.18 30.06
C ASP A 31 12.93 -2.46 29.91
N SER A 32 12.84 -1.24 30.44
CA SER A 32 11.66 -0.38 30.27
C SER A 32 11.42 0.04 28.81
N ALA A 33 12.47 0.22 28.01
CA ALA A 33 12.33 0.54 26.59
C ALA A 33 11.74 -0.62 25.78
N VAL A 34 12.27 -1.83 25.95
CA VAL A 34 11.78 -3.06 25.31
C VAL A 34 10.37 -3.38 25.77
N ASP A 35 10.07 -3.30 27.08
CA ASP A 35 8.72 -3.53 27.60
C ASP A 35 7.70 -2.60 26.98
N ARG A 36 8.04 -1.30 26.88
CA ARG A 36 7.20 -0.28 26.26
C ARG A 36 6.96 -0.53 24.77
N ILE A 37 8.00 -0.92 24.02
CA ILE A 37 7.88 -1.26 22.60
C ILE A 37 6.98 -2.49 22.41
N LEU A 38 7.23 -3.56 23.18
CA LEU A 38 6.46 -4.80 23.07
C LEU A 38 4.99 -4.59 23.46
N ARG A 39 4.70 -3.82 24.52
CA ARG A 39 3.34 -3.44 24.90
C ARG A 39 2.66 -2.59 23.83
N LYS A 40 3.38 -1.64 23.21
CA LYS A 40 2.87 -0.83 22.10
C LYS A 40 2.51 -1.71 20.90
N GLN A 41 3.38 -2.64 20.53
CA GLN A 41 3.11 -3.61 19.45
C GLN A 41 1.92 -4.52 19.77
N ALA A 42 1.82 -5.04 21.00
CA ALA A 42 0.71 -5.90 21.41
C ALA A 42 -0.63 -5.16 21.36
N ASN A 43 -0.69 -3.94 21.90
CA ASN A 43 -1.89 -3.11 21.86
C ASN A 43 -2.28 -2.75 20.41
N GLN A 44 -1.29 -2.40 19.57
CA GLN A 44 -1.53 -2.22 18.13
C GLN A 44 -2.11 -3.50 17.50
N GLN A 45 -1.51 -4.67 17.74
CA GLN A 45 -2.05 -5.93 17.21
C GLN A 45 -3.50 -6.22 17.63
N GLU A 46 -3.89 -5.88 18.85
CA GLU A 46 -5.29 -6.03 19.29
C GLU A 46 -6.24 -5.07 18.56
N ILE A 47 -5.85 -3.81 18.41
CA ILE A 47 -6.60 -2.81 17.62
C ILE A 47 -6.74 -3.27 16.17
N LEU A 48 -5.64 -3.74 15.58
CA LEU A 48 -5.57 -4.25 14.21
C LEU A 48 -6.48 -5.48 14.02
N LYS A 49 -6.49 -6.42 14.97
CA LYS A 49 -7.41 -7.57 14.97
C LYS A 49 -8.88 -7.13 15.08
N ALA A 50 -9.18 -6.14 15.91
CA ALA A 50 -10.54 -5.60 16.05
C ALA A 50 -11.01 -4.91 14.76
N GLN A 51 -10.15 -4.12 14.11
CA GLN A 51 -10.42 -3.49 12.82
C GLN A 51 -10.64 -4.54 11.73
N ALA A 52 -9.83 -5.60 11.68
CA ALA A 52 -10.02 -6.69 10.72
C ALA A 52 -11.37 -7.41 10.90
N LYS A 53 -11.79 -7.68 12.16
CA LYS A 53 -13.10 -8.29 12.46
C LYS A 53 -14.30 -7.43 12.03
N SER A 54 -14.14 -6.12 11.93
CA SER A 54 -15.20 -5.20 11.48
C SER A 54 -15.44 -5.21 9.96
N GLY A 55 -14.68 -6.00 9.19
CA GLY A 55 -14.75 -5.98 7.72
C GLY A 55 -14.03 -4.80 7.07
N ALA A 56 -13.47 -3.88 7.87
CA ALA A 56 -12.73 -2.71 7.39
C ALA A 56 -11.51 -3.10 6.52
N ILE A 57 -10.93 -4.28 6.73
CA ILE A 57 -9.75 -4.74 5.97
C ILE A 57 -10.05 -4.92 4.47
N ASN A 58 -11.28 -5.28 4.11
CA ASN A 58 -11.72 -5.42 2.72
C ASN A 58 -11.90 -4.07 2.00
N ASN A 59 -11.81 -2.95 2.75
CA ASN A 59 -11.94 -1.60 2.24
C ASN A 59 -10.60 -0.84 2.22
N ILE A 60 -9.49 -1.55 2.40
CA ILE A 60 -8.14 -0.99 2.40
C ILE A 60 -7.45 -1.39 1.09
N MET A 61 -6.75 -0.44 0.46
CA MET A 61 -5.96 -0.69 -0.76
C MET A 61 -4.82 -1.68 -0.47
N THR A 62 -4.41 -2.45 -1.47
CA THR A 62 -3.50 -3.58 -1.19
C THR A 62 -2.16 -3.13 -0.64
N SER A 63 -1.49 -2.13 -1.21
CA SER A 63 -0.22 -1.64 -0.65
C SER A 63 -0.41 -0.85 0.67
N GLU A 64 -1.63 -0.37 0.97
CA GLU A 64 -1.95 0.23 2.28
C GLU A 64 -1.95 -0.83 3.40
N LEU A 65 -2.24 -2.09 3.08
CA LEU A 65 -2.08 -3.19 4.03
C LEU A 65 -0.63 -3.31 4.50
N VAL A 66 0.34 -3.13 3.59
CA VAL A 66 1.77 -3.17 3.93
C VAL A 66 2.14 -2.03 4.87
N TYR A 67 1.61 -0.82 4.63
CA TYR A 67 1.81 0.33 5.50
C TYR A 67 1.24 0.13 6.92
N ARG A 68 0.07 -0.50 7.02
CA ARG A 68 -0.59 -0.78 8.31
C ARG A 68 0.00 -2.00 9.02
N SER A 69 0.69 -2.86 8.29
CA SER A 69 1.34 -4.06 8.79
C SER A 69 2.62 -3.70 9.56
N CYS A 70 2.77 -4.31 10.74
CA CYS A 70 4.04 -4.32 11.47
C CYS A 70 4.94 -5.46 10.99
N LEU A 71 4.36 -6.59 10.59
CA LEU A 71 5.06 -7.82 10.22
C LEU A 71 4.27 -8.60 9.16
N PRO A 72 4.92 -9.30 8.20
CA PRO A 72 4.23 -10.09 7.18
C PRO A 72 3.21 -11.11 7.73
N GLU A 73 3.44 -11.59 8.96
CA GLU A 73 2.61 -12.58 9.63
C GLU A 73 1.41 -11.99 10.36
N ASP A 74 1.30 -10.66 10.46
CA ASP A 74 0.13 -10.04 11.07
C ASP A 74 -1.10 -10.06 10.14
N VAL A 75 -2.25 -9.59 10.63
CA VAL A 75 -3.51 -9.69 9.90
C VAL A 75 -3.48 -8.91 8.58
N TYR A 76 -2.76 -7.79 8.49
CA TYR A 76 -2.63 -7.01 7.26
C TYR A 76 -1.62 -7.64 6.30
N GLY A 77 -0.48 -8.11 6.80
CA GLY A 77 0.49 -8.86 6.00
C GLY A 77 -0.07 -10.15 5.41
N GLN A 78 -0.87 -10.88 6.20
CA GLN A 78 -1.58 -12.08 5.74
C GLN A 78 -2.63 -11.76 4.69
N GLU A 79 -3.41 -10.69 4.87
CA GLU A 79 -4.41 -10.26 3.87
C GLU A 79 -3.75 -9.80 2.57
N PHE A 80 -2.64 -9.07 2.64
CA PHE A 80 -1.83 -8.71 1.48
C PHE A 80 -1.42 -9.96 0.70
N THR A 81 -0.85 -10.94 1.40
CA THR A 81 -0.41 -12.22 0.82
C THR A 81 -1.59 -12.99 0.23
N ARG A 82 -2.72 -13.03 0.92
CA ARG A 82 -3.95 -13.70 0.45
C ARG A 82 -4.43 -13.10 -0.87
N ARG A 83 -4.45 -11.77 -1.00
CA ARG A 83 -4.87 -11.07 -2.22
C ARG A 83 -3.98 -11.42 -3.42
N LEU A 84 -2.67 -11.36 -3.22
CA LEU A 84 -1.70 -11.68 -4.26
C LEU A 84 -1.77 -13.16 -4.70
N ARG A 85 -1.84 -14.09 -3.74
CA ARG A 85 -2.12 -15.50 -4.05
C ARG A 85 -3.44 -15.69 -4.79
N GLY A 86 -4.45 -14.89 -4.45
CA GLY A 86 -5.74 -14.89 -5.11
C GLY A 86 -5.64 -14.67 -6.62
N ILE A 87 -4.77 -13.76 -7.06
CA ILE A 87 -4.47 -13.51 -8.47
C ILE A 87 -3.37 -14.41 -9.03
N GLY A 88 -2.97 -15.46 -8.30
CA GLY A 88 -2.04 -16.48 -8.78
C GLY A 88 -0.56 -16.11 -8.69
N LEU A 89 -0.17 -15.14 -7.87
CA LEU A 89 1.26 -14.93 -7.56
C LEU A 89 1.80 -16.07 -6.71
N THR A 90 3.08 -16.39 -6.88
CA THR A 90 3.81 -17.29 -5.96
C THR A 90 4.14 -16.60 -4.64
N ASP A 91 4.51 -17.39 -3.64
CA ASP A 91 4.92 -16.87 -2.33
C ASP A 91 6.19 -16.02 -2.43
N GLU A 92 7.11 -16.39 -3.31
CA GLU A 92 8.33 -15.62 -3.58
C GLU A 92 7.99 -14.27 -4.21
N GLN A 93 7.07 -14.23 -5.18
CA GLN A 93 6.61 -12.99 -5.80
C GLN A 93 5.89 -12.08 -4.80
N ALA A 94 5.01 -12.64 -3.97
CA ALA A 94 4.30 -11.89 -2.95
C ALA A 94 5.26 -11.32 -1.89
N SER A 95 6.22 -12.12 -1.44
CA SER A 95 7.24 -11.70 -0.47
C SER A 95 8.16 -10.62 -1.03
N SER A 96 8.59 -10.78 -2.29
CA SER A 96 9.41 -9.77 -2.98
C SER A 96 8.66 -8.45 -3.13
N LEU A 97 7.37 -8.48 -3.51
CA LEU A 97 6.57 -7.26 -3.59
C LEU A 97 6.39 -6.62 -2.22
N TYR A 98 6.12 -7.40 -1.16
CA TYR A 98 5.98 -6.87 0.20
C TYR A 98 7.23 -6.07 0.61
N GLN A 99 8.43 -6.61 0.34
CA GLN A 99 9.70 -5.93 0.65
C GLN A 99 9.89 -4.65 -0.16
N ILE A 100 9.55 -4.67 -1.46
CA ILE A 100 9.62 -3.48 -2.33
C ILE A 100 8.67 -2.39 -1.81
N GLU A 101 7.44 -2.74 -1.46
CA GLU A 101 6.46 -1.80 -0.92
C GLU A 101 6.93 -1.23 0.43
N GLN A 102 7.47 -2.07 1.32
CA GLN A 102 8.06 -1.59 2.58
C GLN A 102 9.23 -0.64 2.36
N LEU A 103 10.10 -0.90 1.37
CA LEU A 103 11.20 -0.01 1.05
C LEU A 103 10.70 1.35 0.56
N ILE A 104 9.69 1.38 -0.30
CA ILE A 104 9.06 2.63 -0.76
C ILE A 104 8.40 3.38 0.41
N LEU A 105 7.80 2.64 1.34
CA LEU A 105 7.12 3.21 2.50
C LEU A 105 8.08 3.71 3.59
N SER A 106 9.32 3.23 3.63
CA SER A 106 10.34 3.66 4.60
C SER A 106 11.11 4.91 4.18
N VAL A 107 11.00 5.32 2.91
CA VAL A 107 11.55 6.60 2.46
C VAL A 107 10.71 7.74 3.03
N ASP A 108 11.29 8.47 3.99
CA ASP A 108 10.68 9.69 4.51
C ASP A 108 10.59 10.74 3.39
N GLY A 109 9.37 11.21 3.12
CA GLY A 109 9.09 12.16 2.06
C GLY A 109 7.73 12.83 2.24
N LYS A 110 7.41 13.80 1.37
CA LYS A 110 6.19 14.62 1.43
C LYS A 110 4.87 13.82 1.51
N LEU A 111 4.88 12.55 1.09
CA LEU A 111 3.71 11.66 1.11
C LEU A 111 3.44 11.01 2.48
N SER A 112 4.36 11.09 3.44
CA SER A 112 4.24 10.36 4.71
C SER A 112 3.06 10.84 5.56
N GLU A 113 2.77 12.15 5.58
CA GLU A 113 1.62 12.71 6.31
C GLU A 113 0.29 12.26 5.70
N ASP A 114 0.21 12.23 4.36
CA ASP A 114 -0.98 11.77 3.63
C ASP A 114 -1.24 10.26 3.78
N ARG A 115 -0.22 9.49 4.18
CA ARG A 115 -0.29 8.03 4.47
C ARG A 115 -1.03 7.67 5.75
N THR A 116 -1.33 8.65 6.59
CA THR A 116 -2.14 8.45 7.81
C THR A 116 -3.64 8.33 7.56
N GLN A 117 -4.16 8.86 6.44
CA GLN A 117 -5.57 8.78 6.05
C GLN A 117 -5.83 7.58 5.12
N PRO A 118 -7.08 7.10 4.98
CA PRO A 118 -7.39 6.04 4.02
C PRO A 118 -6.96 6.42 2.60
N TRP A 119 -6.11 5.61 1.96
CA TRP A 119 -5.47 6.01 0.70
C TRP A 119 -6.48 6.19 -0.42
N VAL A 120 -7.52 5.35 -0.44
CA VAL A 120 -8.64 5.41 -1.39
C VAL A 120 -9.35 6.78 -1.43
N ARG A 121 -9.18 7.64 -0.41
CA ARG A 121 -9.80 8.97 -0.35
C ARG A 121 -8.94 10.10 -0.91
N ARG A 122 -7.69 9.82 -1.29
CA ARG A 122 -6.78 10.86 -1.77
C ARG A 122 -7.14 11.35 -3.17
N TYR A 123 -6.93 12.64 -3.40
CA TYR A 123 -6.99 13.29 -4.70
C TYR A 123 -5.59 13.78 -5.05
N PHE A 124 -5.11 13.43 -6.23
CA PHE A 124 -3.83 13.87 -6.77
C PHE A 124 -4.03 14.97 -7.80
N ILE A 125 -5.11 14.90 -8.58
CA ILE A 125 -5.49 15.89 -9.57
C ILE A 125 -6.57 16.81 -8.99
N THR A 126 -6.17 18.04 -8.69
CA THR A 126 -7.00 19.12 -8.16
C THR A 126 -6.74 20.40 -8.97
N PRO A 127 -7.57 21.45 -8.83
CA PRO A 127 -7.29 22.74 -9.48
C PRO A 127 -5.94 23.38 -9.09
N LEU A 128 -5.34 22.96 -7.97
CA LEU A 128 -4.05 23.45 -7.50
C LEU A 128 -2.86 22.59 -7.97
N SER A 129 -3.12 21.47 -8.63
CA SER A 129 -2.08 20.56 -9.08
C SER A 129 -1.27 21.18 -10.22
N SER A 130 0.01 20.83 -10.27
CA SER A 130 0.94 21.10 -11.36
C SER A 130 1.89 19.90 -11.53
N PRO A 131 2.59 19.78 -12.67
CA PRO A 131 3.59 18.73 -12.87
C PRO A 131 4.58 18.60 -11.71
N GLU A 132 5.01 19.72 -11.12
CA GLU A 132 5.99 19.77 -10.03
C GLU A 132 5.43 19.37 -8.67
N THR A 133 4.10 19.40 -8.52
CA THR A 133 3.42 18.97 -7.28
C THR A 133 3.07 17.49 -7.28
N LEU A 134 3.13 16.84 -8.45
CA LEU A 134 2.86 15.42 -8.53
C LEU A 134 3.99 14.62 -7.87
N PRO A 135 3.67 13.52 -7.17
CA PRO A 135 4.68 12.67 -6.57
C PRO A 135 5.55 11.98 -7.62
N GLU A 136 6.83 11.81 -7.30
CA GLU A 136 7.76 11.00 -8.11
C GLU A 136 7.27 9.54 -8.14
N LYS A 137 7.14 8.97 -9.34
CA LYS A 137 6.57 7.63 -9.55
C LYS A 137 7.37 6.51 -8.86
N GLU A 138 8.68 6.71 -8.70
CA GLU A 138 9.59 5.81 -7.99
C GLU A 138 9.29 5.73 -6.48
N LEU A 139 8.67 6.77 -5.91
CA LEU A 139 8.31 6.86 -4.48
C LEU A 139 6.87 6.40 -4.18
N LEU A 140 6.15 5.92 -5.19
CA LEU A 140 4.78 5.44 -5.05
C LEU A 140 4.71 3.92 -5.01
N THR A 141 3.83 3.40 -4.16
CA THR A 141 3.46 1.97 -4.11
C THR A 141 2.65 1.53 -5.33
N LEU A 142 2.47 0.22 -5.58
CA LEU A 142 1.63 -0.24 -6.71
C LEU A 142 0.19 0.28 -6.62
N SER A 143 -0.42 0.23 -5.42
CA SER A 143 -1.75 0.82 -5.19
C SER A 143 -1.79 2.33 -5.45
N GLU A 144 -0.76 3.08 -5.02
CA GLU A 144 -0.72 4.53 -5.25
C GLU A 144 -0.55 4.87 -6.75
N LEU A 145 0.24 4.10 -7.50
CA LEU A 145 0.38 4.24 -8.96
C LEU A 145 -0.95 4.04 -9.70
N ILE A 146 -1.76 3.07 -9.27
CA ILE A 146 -3.11 2.88 -9.82
C ILE A 146 -4.03 4.03 -9.38
N LEU A 147 -3.99 4.42 -8.11
CA LEU A 147 -4.88 5.45 -7.57
C LEU A 147 -4.70 6.81 -8.27
N ILE A 148 -3.46 7.25 -8.50
CA ILE A 148 -3.19 8.50 -9.21
C ILE A 148 -3.64 8.43 -10.68
N THR A 149 -3.46 7.28 -11.32
CA THR A 149 -3.94 7.06 -12.70
C THR A 149 -5.47 7.08 -12.78
N ASP A 150 -6.15 6.41 -11.85
CA ASP A 150 -7.61 6.37 -11.74
C ASP A 150 -8.21 7.75 -11.45
N ASP A 151 -7.59 8.51 -10.52
CA ASP A 151 -7.96 9.87 -10.21
C ASP A 151 -7.81 10.81 -11.41
N ALA A 152 -6.70 10.69 -12.15
CA ALA A 152 -6.46 11.50 -13.35
C ALA A 152 -7.43 11.16 -14.49
N ASN A 153 -7.70 9.87 -14.73
CA ASN A 153 -8.71 9.45 -15.70
C ASN A 153 -10.10 9.98 -15.31
N SER A 154 -10.47 9.87 -14.02
CA SER A 154 -11.74 10.38 -13.52
C SER A 154 -11.85 11.91 -13.67
N ALA A 155 -10.77 12.64 -13.36
CA ALA A 155 -10.70 14.09 -13.58
C ALA A 155 -10.84 14.46 -15.06
N PHE A 156 -10.24 13.66 -15.96
CA PHE A 156 -10.37 13.84 -17.40
C PHE A 156 -11.83 13.77 -17.84
N TRP A 157 -12.55 12.72 -17.43
CA TRP A 157 -13.93 12.52 -17.84
C TRP A 157 -14.91 13.51 -17.21
N ARG A 158 -14.64 13.99 -15.98
CA ARG A 158 -15.57 14.84 -15.23
C ARG A 158 -15.45 16.31 -15.60
N ASP A 159 -14.26 16.88 -15.50
CA ASP A 159 -14.09 18.35 -15.38
C ASP A 159 -12.93 18.91 -16.19
N HIS A 160 -12.35 18.16 -17.14
CA HIS A 160 -11.07 18.59 -17.72
C HIS A 160 -11.08 19.96 -18.40
N HIS A 161 -12.21 20.35 -18.99
CA HIS A 161 -12.39 21.66 -19.61
C HIS A 161 -12.33 22.83 -18.61
N ALA A 162 -12.54 22.56 -17.32
CA ALA A 162 -12.54 23.56 -16.25
C ALA A 162 -11.22 23.58 -15.46
N LEU A 163 -10.26 22.71 -15.77
CA LEU A 163 -8.98 22.68 -15.07
C LEU A 163 -8.09 23.85 -15.50
N PRO A 164 -7.42 24.53 -14.54
CA PRO A 164 -6.36 25.46 -14.85
C PRO A 164 -5.24 24.80 -15.67
N GLU A 165 -4.54 25.57 -16.50
CA GLU A 165 -3.49 25.06 -17.41
C GLU A 165 -2.47 24.15 -16.72
N LYS A 166 -2.01 24.52 -15.52
CA LYS A 166 -1.07 23.70 -14.75
C LYS A 166 -1.67 22.38 -14.29
N ALA A 167 -2.93 22.37 -13.85
CA ALA A 167 -3.63 21.16 -13.44
C ALA A 167 -3.93 20.26 -14.64
N TRP A 168 -4.22 20.85 -15.79
CA TRP A 168 -4.34 20.13 -17.05
C TRP A 168 -3.02 19.47 -17.47
N ALA A 169 -1.89 20.16 -17.37
CA ALA A 169 -0.58 19.57 -17.64
C ALA A 169 -0.26 18.40 -16.68
N ALA A 170 -0.56 18.56 -15.39
CA ALA A 170 -0.44 17.48 -14.41
C ALA A 170 -1.33 16.27 -14.76
N LEU A 171 -2.58 16.53 -15.16
CA LEU A 171 -3.50 15.49 -15.63
C LEU A 171 -2.92 14.75 -16.84
N CYS A 172 -2.36 15.46 -17.82
CA CYS A 172 -1.77 14.83 -19.02
C CYS A 172 -0.60 13.89 -18.68
N ILE A 173 0.18 14.20 -17.65
CA ILE A 173 1.26 13.31 -17.18
C ILE A 173 0.68 12.00 -16.60
N ALA A 174 -0.44 12.11 -15.88
CA ALA A 174 -0.96 11.02 -15.05
C ALA A 174 -2.01 10.13 -15.74
N ALA A 175 -2.90 10.70 -16.56
CA ALA A 175 -4.00 9.98 -17.18
C ALA A 175 -3.52 9.00 -18.26
N CYS A 176 -4.33 7.99 -18.55
CA CYS A 176 -4.09 6.99 -19.61
C CYS A 176 -5.12 7.08 -20.75
N CYS A 177 -6.22 7.82 -20.56
CA CYS A 177 -7.36 7.82 -21.46
C CYS A 177 -7.34 8.90 -22.56
N ALA A 178 -6.28 9.70 -22.68
CA ALA A 178 -6.23 10.81 -23.63
C ALA A 178 -5.10 10.69 -24.65
N GLN A 179 -5.36 11.22 -25.85
CA GLN A 179 -4.39 11.19 -26.97
C GLN A 179 -3.12 12.00 -26.70
N TYR A 180 -3.12 12.82 -25.65
CA TYR A 180 -2.06 13.76 -25.28
C TYR A 180 -1.36 13.40 -23.97
N THR A 181 -1.53 12.17 -23.47
CA THR A 181 -1.03 11.78 -22.15
C THR A 181 0.27 11.01 -22.20
N GLU A 182 1.13 11.23 -21.22
CA GLU A 182 2.35 10.45 -21.01
C GLU A 182 2.10 9.17 -20.21
N ALA A 183 1.03 9.12 -19.42
CA ALA A 183 0.63 7.97 -18.59
C ALA A 183 1.77 7.43 -17.71
N GLN A 184 2.60 8.32 -17.14
CA GLN A 184 3.86 7.93 -16.49
C GLN A 184 3.66 6.93 -15.34
N TYR A 185 2.58 7.07 -14.57
CA TYR A 185 2.29 6.19 -13.43
C TYR A 185 1.79 4.80 -13.88
N ALA A 186 0.99 4.74 -14.95
CA ALA A 186 0.58 3.47 -15.55
C ALA A 186 1.79 2.72 -16.14
N ILE A 187 2.71 3.45 -16.79
CA ILE A 187 3.96 2.87 -17.30
C ILE A 187 4.80 2.33 -16.14
N ALA A 188 5.00 3.10 -15.07
CA ALA A 188 5.75 2.65 -13.90
C ALA A 188 5.13 1.41 -13.23
N PHE A 189 3.80 1.33 -13.17
CA PHE A 189 3.09 0.12 -12.69
C PHE A 189 3.41 -1.10 -13.56
N ASN A 190 3.31 -0.95 -14.89
CA ASN A 190 3.59 -2.03 -15.83
C ASN A 190 5.05 -2.50 -15.74
N GLU A 191 6.01 -1.58 -15.73
CA GLU A 191 7.42 -1.90 -15.60
C GLU A 191 7.73 -2.63 -14.28
N ARG A 192 7.12 -2.21 -13.17
CA ARG A 192 7.35 -2.84 -11.86
C ARG A 192 6.77 -4.25 -11.80
N THR A 193 5.55 -4.44 -12.29
CA THR A 193 4.92 -5.77 -12.32
C THR A 193 5.66 -6.72 -13.28
N GLU A 194 6.12 -6.23 -14.43
CA GLU A 194 6.94 -7.01 -15.37
C GLU A 194 8.29 -7.42 -14.76
N LYS A 195 8.99 -6.51 -14.06
CA LYS A 195 10.23 -6.82 -13.32
C LYS A 195 10.03 -7.89 -12.23
N CYS A 196 8.84 -7.95 -11.64
CA CYS A 196 8.46 -9.00 -10.68
C CYS A 196 8.00 -10.31 -11.35
N GLY A 197 8.06 -10.40 -12.69
CA GLY A 197 7.68 -11.59 -13.46
C GLY A 197 6.17 -11.83 -13.49
N TRP A 198 5.36 -10.77 -13.38
CA TRP A 198 3.91 -10.90 -13.47
C TRP A 198 3.48 -11.06 -14.94
N SER A 199 2.51 -11.93 -15.16
CA SER A 199 1.76 -11.99 -16.40
C SER A 199 0.82 -10.78 -16.53
N LYS A 200 0.46 -10.42 -17.78
CA LYS A 200 -0.55 -9.39 -18.04
C LYS A 200 -1.88 -9.66 -17.33
N ALA A 201 -2.26 -10.93 -17.22
CA ALA A 201 -3.48 -11.33 -16.52
C ALA A 201 -3.41 -11.03 -15.01
N GLN A 202 -2.27 -11.27 -14.37
CA GLN A 202 -2.04 -10.91 -12.96
C GLN A 202 -2.09 -9.40 -12.75
N SER A 203 -1.38 -8.63 -13.60
CA SER A 203 -1.41 -7.17 -13.52
C SER A 203 -2.82 -6.61 -13.74
N GLY A 204 -3.55 -7.11 -14.74
CA GLY A 204 -4.94 -6.72 -15.00
C GLY A 204 -5.92 -7.09 -13.88
N ALA A 205 -5.71 -8.25 -13.23
CA ALA A 205 -6.49 -8.64 -12.06
C ALA A 205 -6.21 -7.72 -10.86
N TYR A 206 -4.95 -7.38 -10.61
CA TYR A 206 -4.57 -6.44 -9.55
C TYR A 206 -5.21 -5.06 -9.79
N THR A 207 -5.03 -4.49 -10.99
CA THR A 207 -5.61 -3.19 -11.36
C THR A 207 -7.12 -3.17 -11.20
N LYS A 208 -7.83 -4.19 -11.71
CA LYS A 208 -9.29 -4.28 -11.54
C LYS A 208 -9.69 -4.26 -10.07
N ASN A 209 -9.03 -5.03 -9.22
CA ASN A 209 -9.42 -5.09 -7.81
C ASN A 209 -9.13 -3.78 -7.06
N GLU A 210 -8.04 -3.08 -7.38
CA GLU A 210 -7.79 -1.73 -6.83
C GLU A 210 -8.82 -0.70 -7.35
N CYS A 211 -9.16 -0.72 -8.64
CA CYS A 211 -10.21 0.14 -9.21
C CYS A 211 -11.60 -0.15 -8.60
N LEU A 212 -11.96 -1.43 -8.36
CA LEU A 212 -13.22 -1.76 -7.67
C LEU A 212 -13.26 -1.16 -6.25
N LEU A 213 -12.12 -1.03 -5.57
CA LEU A 213 -12.04 -0.33 -4.28
C LEU A 213 -12.27 1.17 -4.45
N THR A 214 -11.65 1.82 -5.44
CA THR A 214 -11.84 3.27 -5.68
C THR A 214 -13.26 3.58 -6.14
N GLU A 215 -13.80 2.83 -7.09
CA GLU A 215 -15.17 2.96 -7.59
C GLU A 215 -16.22 2.84 -6.48
N ARG A 216 -16.08 1.86 -5.60
CA ARG A 216 -17.02 1.68 -4.49
C ARG A 216 -16.84 2.71 -3.39
N LEU A 217 -15.60 2.95 -2.95
CA LEU A 217 -15.34 3.71 -1.73
C LEU A 217 -15.16 5.20 -2.02
N LYS A 218 -14.44 5.57 -3.07
CA LYS A 218 -14.18 6.97 -3.44
C LYS A 218 -15.32 7.57 -4.25
N TRP A 219 -15.71 6.88 -5.32
CA TRP A 219 -16.64 7.42 -6.32
C TRP A 219 -18.11 7.08 -6.05
N GLY A 220 -18.38 5.99 -5.32
CA GLY A 220 -19.73 5.53 -5.01
C GLY A 220 -20.47 4.99 -6.23
N HIS A 221 -19.76 4.44 -7.22
CA HIS A 221 -20.34 4.01 -8.49
C HIS A 221 -21.00 2.62 -8.43
N HIS A 222 -20.52 1.71 -7.58
CA HIS A 222 -21.10 0.38 -7.42
C HIS A 222 -20.77 -0.24 -6.04
N GLU A 223 -21.45 -1.33 -5.70
CA GLU A 223 -21.20 -2.09 -4.46
C GLU A 223 -20.40 -3.38 -4.68
N GLU A 224 -19.92 -3.64 -5.91
CA GLU A 224 -19.17 -4.87 -6.21
C GLU A 224 -17.95 -5.03 -5.27
N PRO A 225 -17.78 -6.21 -4.66
CA PRO A 225 -16.66 -6.46 -3.77
C PRO A 225 -15.36 -6.70 -4.55
N ALA A 226 -14.28 -6.06 -4.11
CA ALA A 226 -12.92 -6.37 -4.55
C ALA A 226 -12.39 -7.65 -3.89
N TRP A 227 -11.35 -8.21 -4.49
CA TRP A 227 -10.55 -9.34 -3.99
C TRP A 227 -11.35 -10.62 -3.68
N THR A 228 -12.36 -10.90 -4.52
CA THR A 228 -13.17 -12.12 -4.47
C THR A 228 -12.65 -13.18 -5.43
N ARG A 229 -13.08 -14.43 -5.25
CA ARG A 229 -12.73 -15.53 -6.18
C ARG A 229 -13.06 -15.21 -7.64
N LYS A 230 -14.15 -14.48 -7.89
CA LYS A 230 -14.57 -14.08 -9.24
C LYS A 230 -13.66 -13.02 -9.85
N THR A 231 -13.25 -12.04 -9.06
CA THR A 231 -12.42 -10.92 -9.54
C THR A 231 -10.94 -11.26 -9.62
N CYS A 232 -10.52 -12.39 -9.02
CA CYS A 232 -9.18 -12.93 -9.18
C CYS A 232 -9.06 -14.04 -10.25
N ASP A 233 -10.15 -14.38 -10.96
CA ASP A 233 -10.11 -15.39 -12.02
C ASP A 233 -9.35 -14.88 -13.25
N LEU A 234 -8.12 -15.37 -13.43
CA LEU A 234 -7.22 -14.96 -14.51
C LEU A 234 -7.75 -15.28 -15.90
N LYS A 235 -8.69 -16.23 -16.05
CA LYS A 235 -9.27 -16.57 -17.36
C LYS A 235 -9.99 -15.39 -18.01
N GLN A 236 -10.45 -14.42 -17.21
CA GLN A 236 -11.12 -13.22 -17.71
C GLN A 236 -10.18 -12.27 -18.47
N TYR A 237 -8.86 -12.45 -18.35
CA TYR A 237 -7.83 -11.54 -18.89
C TYR A 237 -7.00 -12.16 -20.02
N GLN A 238 -7.42 -13.29 -20.58
CA GLN A 238 -6.73 -14.00 -21.65
C GLN A 238 -7.19 -13.60 -23.06
N ARG A 239 -7.89 -12.46 -23.19
CA ARG A 239 -8.37 -11.90 -24.46
C ARG A 239 -7.46 -10.77 -24.91
#